data_AF-A0A0Q9QFW1-F1
#
_entry.id   AF-A0A0Q9QFW1-F1
#
_cell.length_a   1.000
_cell.length_b   1.000
_cell.length_c   1.000
_cell.angle_alpha   90.00
_cell.angle_beta   90.00
_cell.angle_gamma   90.00
#
_symmetry.space_group_name_H-M   'P 1'
#
loop_
_entity.id
_entity.type
_entity.pdbx_description
1 polymer ?
#
loop_
_entity_poly.entity_id
_entity_poly.type
_entity_poly.pdbx_seq_one_letter_code
_entity_poly.pdbx_strand_id
1 'polypeptide(L)'
;MPSSSEFPVAPPDPACVSPPPPAAAPDRLGVLLRVLAVGGYGLWLLLGAALSLGVYREGRSEALLPLGLGCLFVSLGLLAAGLRPGLDWHGWRPGIGQRPTRDALLALLTYLPMMAVAGLVRGSNDFWATRLAGMALLLCSLGSLTYSAWHYRRQLGEGAQRISSTLPISRVVSACYGGGLWLWLCLRLEDGGDPGHTASSHAWVMLMLMLALLLGLIEVLRWQSLQPQAFARPARQDIRPARFVASLFVYALPCSVLLLDDLSGIGLLPVAAAAVSCTVGKTIEQRLYETALGRPAGCG
;
A
#
# COMPACT_ATOMS: atom_id res chain seq x y z
N MET A 1 19.10 -14.04 -70.62
CA MET A 1 17.78 -14.70 -70.76
C MET A 1 17.99 -16.18 -70.52
N PRO A 2 17.26 -16.87 -69.63
CA PRO A 2 15.89 -16.60 -69.15
C PRO A 2 15.79 -16.11 -67.70
N SER A 3 14.57 -15.66 -67.39
CA SER A 3 14.09 -14.94 -66.20
C SER A 3 13.94 -15.85 -64.97
N SER A 4 14.53 -15.47 -63.84
CA SER A 4 14.26 -16.03 -62.52
C SER A 4 12.96 -15.42 -61.98
N SER A 5 11.92 -16.24 -61.90
CA SER A 5 10.64 -15.91 -61.26
C SER A 5 10.82 -15.83 -59.74
N GLU A 6 10.87 -14.62 -59.18
CA GLU A 6 10.65 -14.36 -57.76
C GLU A 6 9.21 -14.75 -57.41
N PHE A 7 9.07 -15.72 -56.49
CA PHE A 7 7.79 -15.97 -55.83
C PHE A 7 7.49 -14.81 -54.88
N PRO A 8 6.30 -14.19 -54.96
CA PRO A 8 5.90 -13.22 -53.95
C PRO A 8 5.68 -13.96 -52.62
N VAL A 9 6.57 -13.71 -51.65
CA VAL A 9 6.35 -14.08 -50.26
C VAL A 9 5.14 -13.29 -49.77
N ALA A 10 4.03 -13.99 -49.53
CA ALA A 10 2.83 -13.40 -48.96
C ALA A 10 3.18 -12.76 -47.59
N PRO A 11 2.66 -11.56 -47.29
CA PRO A 11 2.84 -10.96 -45.96
C PRO A 11 2.24 -11.91 -44.91
N PRO A 12 2.88 -12.08 -43.75
CA PRO A 12 2.33 -12.91 -42.68
C PRO A 12 0.95 -12.37 -42.28
N ASP A 13 -0.05 -13.25 -42.31
CA ASP A 13 -1.40 -12.94 -41.85
C ASP A 13 -1.35 -12.37 -40.41
N PRO A 14 -1.81 -11.13 -40.18
CA PRO A 14 -1.86 -10.55 -38.83
C PRO A 14 -2.88 -11.25 -37.92
N ALA A 15 -3.63 -12.23 -38.43
CA ALA A 15 -4.71 -12.93 -37.75
C ALA A 15 -4.25 -14.07 -36.82
N CYS A 16 -2.97 -14.47 -36.83
CA CYS A 16 -2.44 -15.54 -35.97
C CYS A 16 -1.53 -15.02 -34.84
N VAL A 17 -1.80 -13.83 -34.31
CA VAL A 17 -1.32 -13.49 -32.96
C VAL A 17 -2.18 -14.30 -32.00
N SER A 18 -1.62 -15.41 -31.52
CA SER A 18 -2.20 -16.20 -30.44
C SER A 18 -2.67 -15.25 -29.33
N PRO A 19 -3.92 -15.38 -28.84
CA PRO A 19 -4.40 -14.52 -27.78
C PRO A 19 -3.41 -14.64 -26.60
N PRO A 20 -2.97 -13.52 -26.00
CA PRO A 20 -2.11 -13.58 -24.84
C PRO A 20 -2.77 -14.51 -23.81
N PRO A 21 -1.99 -15.40 -23.15
CA PRO A 21 -2.56 -16.32 -22.17
C PRO A 21 -3.40 -15.52 -21.18
N PRO A 22 -4.58 -16.02 -20.78
CA PRO A 22 -5.45 -15.30 -19.86
C PRO A 22 -4.62 -14.93 -18.63
N ALA A 23 -4.51 -13.62 -18.38
CA ALA A 23 -3.75 -13.12 -17.24
C ALA A 23 -4.24 -13.86 -16.01
N ALA A 24 -3.36 -14.66 -15.40
CA ALA A 24 -3.69 -15.45 -14.23
C ALA A 24 -4.31 -14.52 -13.19
N ALA A 25 -5.46 -14.92 -12.61
CA ALA A 25 -6.15 -14.11 -11.63
C ALA A 25 -5.16 -13.70 -10.52
N PRO A 26 -5.14 -12.43 -10.09
CA PRO A 26 -4.15 -11.95 -9.14
C PRO A 26 -4.20 -12.78 -7.86
N ASP A 27 -3.04 -13.30 -7.44
CA ASP A 27 -2.95 -14.17 -6.28
C ASP A 27 -3.44 -13.42 -5.03
N ARG A 28 -4.34 -14.10 -4.31
CA ARG A 28 -5.08 -13.50 -3.21
C ARG A 28 -4.15 -13.06 -2.09
N LEU A 29 -3.20 -13.93 -1.79
CA LEU A 29 -2.23 -13.78 -0.73
C LEU A 29 -1.16 -12.76 -1.12
N GLY A 30 -0.67 -12.77 -2.36
CA GLY A 30 0.25 -11.75 -2.86
C GLY A 30 -0.28 -10.31 -2.72
N VAL A 31 -1.56 -10.08 -3.05
CA VAL A 31 -2.18 -8.75 -2.88
C VAL A 31 -2.30 -8.37 -1.41
N LEU A 32 -2.71 -9.30 -0.54
CA LEU A 32 -2.78 -9.06 0.90
C LEU A 32 -1.42 -8.67 1.49
N LEU A 33 -0.38 -9.43 1.18
CA LEU A 33 0.97 -9.15 1.66
C LEU A 33 1.49 -7.80 1.16
N ARG A 34 1.14 -7.39 -0.07
CA ARG A 34 1.51 -6.07 -0.59
C ARG A 34 0.78 -4.95 0.16
N VAL A 35 -0.52 -5.09 0.42
CA VAL A 35 -1.29 -4.12 1.22
C VAL A 35 -0.71 -4.03 2.63
N LEU A 36 -0.40 -5.17 3.24
CA LEU A 36 0.18 -5.25 4.57
C LEU A 36 1.55 -4.56 4.62
N ALA A 37 2.44 -4.86 3.67
CA ALA A 37 3.75 -4.21 3.56
C ALA A 37 3.63 -2.68 3.37
N VAL A 38 2.68 -2.22 2.55
CA VAL A 38 2.39 -0.78 2.39
C VAL A 38 1.92 -0.16 3.71
N GLY A 39 1.08 -0.87 4.48
CA GLY A 39 0.69 -0.46 5.83
C GLY A 39 1.88 -0.41 6.79
N GLY A 40 2.80 -1.38 6.72
CA GLY A 40 4.04 -1.40 7.51
C GLY A 40 4.97 -0.23 7.21
N TYR A 41 5.14 0.12 5.93
CA TYR A 41 5.87 1.33 5.54
C TYR A 41 5.17 2.60 6.00
N GLY A 42 3.84 2.64 5.99
CA GLY A 42 3.05 3.75 6.53
C GLY A 42 3.22 3.92 8.04
N LEU A 43 3.26 2.81 8.79
CA LEU A 43 3.58 2.79 10.23
C LEU A 43 4.95 3.41 10.48
N TRP A 44 5.99 2.94 9.79
CA TRP A 44 7.35 3.46 9.94
C TRP A 44 7.48 4.93 9.52
N LEU A 45 6.73 5.35 8.49
CA LEU A 45 6.70 6.73 8.04
C LEU A 45 6.14 7.67 9.11
N LEU A 46 4.97 7.33 9.67
CA LEU A 46 4.30 8.13 10.70
C LEU A 46 5.06 8.12 12.02
N LEU A 47 5.59 6.96 12.42
CA LEU A 47 6.44 6.83 13.61
C LEU A 47 7.72 7.65 13.44
N GLY A 48 8.38 7.56 12.29
CA GLY A 48 9.55 8.38 11.97
C GLY A 48 9.25 9.88 12.00
N ALA A 49 8.07 10.30 11.50
CA ALA A 49 7.61 11.68 11.58
C ALA A 49 7.45 12.14 13.03
N ALA A 50 6.73 11.37 13.85
CA ALA A 50 6.48 11.71 15.24
C ALA A 50 7.78 11.77 16.06
N LEU A 51 8.72 10.84 15.83
CA LEU A 51 10.05 10.84 16.44
C LEU A 51 10.89 12.05 15.99
N SER A 52 10.88 12.38 14.70
CA SER A 52 11.65 13.51 14.16
C SER A 52 11.17 14.86 14.72
N LEU A 53 9.86 14.99 14.93
CA LEU A 53 9.23 16.17 15.53
C LEU A 53 9.38 16.22 17.06
N GLY A 54 9.83 15.13 17.69
CA GLY A 54 9.92 15.02 19.15
C GLY A 54 8.55 15.02 19.84
N VAL A 55 7.48 14.68 19.13
CA VAL A 55 6.10 14.64 19.65
C VAL A 55 5.75 13.25 20.21
N TYR A 56 6.59 12.24 19.93
CA TYR A 56 6.34 10.87 20.34
C TYR A 56 6.63 10.64 21.83
N ARG A 57 5.75 9.89 22.49
CA ARG A 57 5.74 9.67 23.95
C ARG A 57 7.05 9.06 24.47
N GLU A 58 7.46 9.51 25.65
CA GLU A 58 8.66 9.05 26.34
C GLU A 58 8.46 7.64 26.90
N GLY A 59 9.01 6.62 26.23
CA GLY A 59 8.88 5.26 26.71
C GLY A 59 9.48 4.23 25.75
N ARG A 60 10.25 3.28 26.31
CA ARG A 60 10.92 2.23 25.52
C ARG A 60 9.94 1.26 24.87
N SER A 61 8.88 0.88 25.58
CA SER A 61 7.88 -0.07 25.06
C SER A 61 7.00 0.55 23.98
N GLU A 62 6.74 1.85 24.09
CA GLU A 62 5.73 2.55 23.28
C GLU A 62 6.16 2.68 21.80
N ALA A 63 7.44 2.92 21.54
CA ALA A 63 7.94 2.96 20.16
C ALA A 63 8.21 1.56 19.56
N LEU A 64 8.44 0.54 20.40
CA LEU A 64 8.82 -0.80 19.93
C LEU A 64 7.65 -1.58 19.36
N LEU A 65 6.45 -1.41 19.91
CA LEU A 65 5.25 -2.11 19.46
C LEU A 65 4.88 -1.75 18.00
N PRO A 66 4.73 -0.47 17.60
CA PRO A 66 4.45 -0.12 16.21
C PRO A 66 5.62 -0.42 15.27
N LEU A 67 6.85 -0.32 15.76
CA LEU A 67 8.04 -0.63 14.97
C LEU A 67 8.12 -2.14 14.66
N GLY A 68 7.85 -2.98 15.66
CA GLY A 68 7.78 -4.43 15.54
C GLY A 68 6.60 -4.89 14.67
N LEU A 69 5.43 -4.26 14.82
CA LEU A 69 4.26 -4.54 13.98
C LEU A 69 4.54 -4.21 12.50
N GLY A 70 5.15 -3.04 12.23
CA GLY A 70 5.58 -2.67 10.89
C GLY A 70 6.61 -3.66 10.31
N CYS A 71 7.54 -4.13 11.14
CA CYS A 71 8.51 -5.17 10.76
C CYS A 71 7.81 -6.47 10.35
N LEU A 72 6.86 -6.93 11.15
CA LEU A 72 6.10 -8.14 10.87
C LEU A 72 5.35 -8.02 9.54
N PHE A 73 4.72 -6.88 9.28
CA PHE A 73 4.01 -6.61 8.03
C PHE A 73 4.91 -6.64 6.80
N VAL A 74 6.09 -6.00 6.87
CA VAL A 74 7.02 -5.96 5.73
C VAL A 74 7.73 -7.31 5.54
N SER A 75 8.10 -7.99 6.62
CA SER A 75 8.81 -9.27 6.59
C SER A 75 7.94 -10.45 6.17
N LEU A 76 6.63 -10.46 6.48
CA LEU A 76 5.70 -11.48 6.01
C LEU A 76 5.70 -11.60 4.48
N GLY A 77 5.78 -10.47 3.77
CA GLY A 77 5.89 -10.45 2.30
C GLY A 77 7.18 -11.08 1.79
N LEU A 78 8.30 -10.78 2.44
CA LEU A 78 9.61 -11.33 2.10
C LEU A 78 9.69 -12.84 2.38
N LEU A 79 9.19 -13.27 3.55
CA LEU A 79 9.14 -14.68 3.95
C LEU A 79 8.25 -15.48 2.98
N ALA A 80 7.08 -14.96 2.63
CA ALA A 80 6.20 -15.63 1.69
C ALA A 80 6.82 -15.76 0.29
N ALA A 81 7.54 -14.75 -0.20
CA ALA A 81 8.24 -14.82 -1.47
C ALA A 81 9.40 -15.83 -1.47
N GLY A 82 10.06 -16.03 -0.33
CA GLY A 82 11.10 -17.05 -0.19
C GLY A 82 10.55 -18.47 -0.03
N LEU A 83 9.35 -18.62 0.56
CA LEU A 83 8.73 -19.93 0.82
C LEU A 83 7.84 -20.43 -0.32
N ARG A 84 7.27 -19.54 -1.13
CA ARG A 84 6.38 -19.90 -2.23
C ARG A 84 6.98 -19.56 -3.59
N PRO A 85 7.29 -20.57 -4.43
CA PRO A 85 7.70 -20.32 -5.79
C PRO A 85 6.56 -19.65 -6.58
N GLY A 86 6.85 -18.49 -7.19
CA GLY A 86 5.91 -17.74 -8.01
C GLY A 86 5.35 -16.46 -7.38
N LEU A 87 5.69 -16.17 -6.12
CA LEU A 87 5.31 -14.91 -5.45
C LEU A 87 6.48 -13.93 -5.43
N ASP A 88 6.24 -12.72 -5.91
CA ASP A 88 7.29 -11.70 -6.07
C ASP A 88 7.19 -10.67 -4.95
N TRP A 89 8.30 -10.41 -4.25
CA TRP A 89 8.40 -9.32 -3.27
C TRP A 89 9.13 -8.14 -3.88
N HIS A 90 8.42 -7.03 -4.12
CA HIS A 90 8.97 -5.86 -4.83
C HIS A 90 9.68 -6.20 -6.16
N GLY A 91 9.13 -7.17 -6.90
CA GLY A 91 9.67 -7.65 -8.18
C GLY A 91 10.90 -8.54 -8.05
N TRP A 92 11.31 -8.90 -6.82
CA TRP A 92 12.38 -9.84 -6.56
C TRP A 92 11.82 -11.17 -6.06
N ARG A 93 12.37 -12.28 -6.57
CA ARG A 93 12.13 -13.65 -6.09
C ARG A 93 13.35 -14.09 -5.27
N PRO A 94 13.21 -14.23 -3.94
CA PRO A 94 14.30 -14.73 -3.11
C PRO A 94 14.60 -16.19 -3.51
N GLY A 95 15.72 -16.41 -4.18
CA GLY A 95 16.13 -17.72 -4.69
C GLY A 95 17.61 -17.77 -5.04
N ILE A 96 18.15 -18.98 -5.18
CA ILE A 96 19.57 -19.19 -5.47
C ILE A 96 19.90 -18.60 -6.85
N GLY A 97 20.74 -17.56 -6.88
CA GLY A 97 21.28 -16.97 -8.11
C GLY A 97 20.58 -15.72 -8.64
N GLN A 98 19.51 -15.22 -8.03
CA GLN A 98 18.87 -13.97 -8.46
C GLN A 98 19.26 -12.77 -7.59
N ARG A 99 19.82 -11.73 -8.22
CA ARG A 99 20.17 -10.47 -7.55
C ARG A 99 18.90 -9.70 -7.15
N PRO A 100 18.90 -9.02 -5.99
CA PRO A 100 17.79 -8.18 -5.57
C PRO A 100 17.58 -7.02 -6.54
N THR A 101 16.32 -6.74 -6.85
CA THR A 101 15.94 -5.56 -7.65
C THR A 101 16.25 -4.27 -6.89
N ARG A 102 16.31 -3.13 -7.59
CA ARG A 102 16.49 -1.83 -6.96
C ARG A 102 15.37 -1.52 -5.95
N ASP A 103 14.13 -1.88 -6.28
CA ASP A 103 12.99 -1.78 -5.37
C ASP A 103 13.21 -2.59 -4.09
N ALA A 104 13.66 -3.84 -4.21
CA ALA A 104 13.95 -4.70 -3.08
C ALA A 104 15.13 -4.20 -2.23
N LEU A 105 16.17 -3.64 -2.86
CA LEU A 105 17.30 -3.03 -2.14
C LEU A 105 16.87 -1.79 -1.35
N LEU A 106 16.04 -0.92 -1.93
CA LEU A 106 15.50 0.24 -1.22
C LEU A 106 14.56 -0.18 -0.08
N ALA A 107 13.74 -1.21 -0.32
CA ALA A 107 12.91 -1.82 0.72
C ALA A 107 13.77 -2.41 1.86
N LEU A 108 14.87 -3.09 1.55
CA LEU A 108 15.81 -3.61 2.55
C LEU A 108 16.56 -2.49 3.28
N LEU A 109 16.91 -1.41 2.59
CA LEU A 109 17.58 -0.25 3.18
C LEU A 109 16.76 0.36 4.33
N THR A 110 15.43 0.31 4.25
CA THR A 110 14.55 0.81 5.32
C THR A 110 14.68 0.05 6.65
N TYR A 111 15.21 -1.17 6.65
CA TYR A 111 15.46 -1.92 7.89
C TYR A 111 16.63 -1.34 8.70
N LEU A 112 17.60 -0.66 8.07
CA LEU A 112 18.72 -0.03 8.78
C LEU A 112 18.27 1.08 9.75
N PRO A 113 17.53 2.12 9.31
CA PRO A 113 17.04 3.14 10.24
C PRO A 113 16.03 2.54 11.23
N MET A 114 15.27 1.51 10.84
CA MET A 114 14.38 0.80 11.76
C MET A 114 15.16 0.16 12.93
N MET A 115 16.23 -0.57 12.62
CA MET A 115 17.09 -1.18 13.65
C MET A 115 17.82 -0.13 14.49
N ALA A 116 18.21 1.00 13.86
CA ALA A 116 18.80 2.13 14.58
C ALA A 116 17.80 2.72 15.59
N VAL A 117 16.55 2.98 15.19
CA VAL A 117 15.49 3.44 16.09
C VAL A 117 15.26 2.41 17.20
N ALA A 118 15.15 1.11 16.88
CA ALA A 118 14.98 0.05 17.87
C ALA A 118 16.09 0.02 18.94
N GLY A 119 17.34 0.27 18.52
CA GLY A 119 18.49 0.34 19.42
C GLY A 119 18.57 1.62 20.25
N LEU A 120 18.16 2.75 19.66
CA LEU A 120 18.26 4.09 20.26
C LEU A 120 17.10 4.44 21.20
N VAL A 121 15.96 3.75 21.09
CA VAL A 121 14.78 3.89 21.98
C VAL A 121 15.08 3.52 23.46
N ARG A 122 16.34 3.23 23.81
CA ARG A 122 16.82 3.08 25.20
C ARG A 122 17.05 4.42 25.95
N GLY A 123 17.00 5.57 25.28
CA GLY A 123 17.17 6.89 25.90
C GLY A 123 15.94 7.79 25.79
N SER A 124 15.95 8.96 26.45
CA SER A 124 14.92 9.98 26.28
C SER A 124 14.78 10.38 24.81
N ASN A 125 13.54 10.61 24.35
CA ASN A 125 13.26 10.98 22.96
C ASN A 125 13.82 12.36 22.57
N ASP A 126 14.35 13.11 23.54
CA ASP A 126 15.06 14.37 23.33
C ASP A 126 16.47 14.19 22.75
N PHE A 127 16.98 12.96 22.72
CA PHE A 127 18.30 12.72 22.16
C PHE A 127 18.31 12.97 20.65
N TRP A 128 19.15 13.88 20.16
CA TRP A 128 19.22 14.24 18.75
C TRP A 128 19.40 13.04 17.80
N ALA A 129 20.03 11.95 18.27
CA ALA A 129 20.22 10.76 17.45
C ALA A 129 18.93 9.97 17.22
N THR A 130 17.96 9.96 18.16
CA THR A 130 16.65 9.33 17.93
C THR A 130 15.86 10.11 16.89
N ARG A 131 15.93 11.45 16.93
CA ARG A 131 15.31 12.33 15.91
C ARG A 131 15.91 12.11 14.53
N LEU A 132 17.24 12.01 14.44
CA LEU A 132 17.94 11.76 13.18
C LEU A 132 17.64 10.36 12.63
N ALA A 133 17.56 9.34 13.48
CA ALA A 133 17.14 8.00 13.09
C ALA A 133 15.68 7.96 12.65
N GLY A 134 14.79 8.69 13.34
CA GLY A 134 13.38 8.87 12.95
C GLY A 134 13.23 9.59 11.60
N MET A 135 14.01 10.64 11.35
CA MET A 135 14.07 11.32 10.06
C MET A 135 14.58 10.39 8.95
N ALA A 136 15.62 9.61 9.23
CA ALA A 136 16.11 8.61 8.29
C ALA A 136 15.05 7.54 7.99
N LEU A 137 14.31 7.08 9.01
CA LEU A 137 13.21 6.12 8.85
C LEU A 137 12.08 6.71 8.00
N LEU A 138 11.70 7.96 8.24
CA LEU A 138 10.72 8.70 7.45
C LEU A 138 11.15 8.81 5.99
N LEU A 139 12.38 9.27 5.73
CA LEU A 139 12.87 9.47 4.37
C LEU A 139 13.02 8.14 3.62
N CYS A 140 13.51 7.09 4.28
CA CYS A 140 13.67 5.77 3.66
C CYS A 140 12.31 5.11 3.36
N SER A 141 11.34 5.19 4.28
CA SER A 141 9.99 4.65 4.05
C SER A 141 9.24 5.42 2.96
N LEU A 142 9.33 6.76 2.96
CA LEU A 142 8.77 7.60 1.90
C LEU A 142 9.42 7.32 0.54
N GLY A 143 10.75 7.18 0.53
CA GLY A 143 11.53 6.82 -0.66
C GLY A 143 11.11 5.47 -1.24
N SER A 144 10.95 4.45 -0.39
CA SER A 144 10.47 3.13 -0.81
C SER A 144 9.06 3.18 -1.42
N LEU A 145 8.12 3.89 -0.78
CA LEU A 145 6.74 4.02 -1.25
C LEU A 145 6.66 4.78 -2.59
N THR A 146 7.35 5.92 -2.70
CA THR A 146 7.36 6.76 -3.91
C THR A 146 8.07 6.06 -5.06
N TYR A 147 9.24 5.46 -4.81
CA TYR A 147 9.98 4.73 -5.84
C TYR A 147 9.20 3.52 -6.35
N SER A 148 8.61 2.71 -5.47
CA SER A 148 7.81 1.55 -5.89
C SER A 148 6.56 1.98 -6.67
N ALA A 149 5.92 3.10 -6.32
CA ALA A 149 4.80 3.63 -7.10
C ALA A 149 5.24 4.15 -8.48
N TRP A 150 6.39 4.81 -8.54
CA TRP A 150 6.93 5.35 -9.78
C TRP A 150 7.43 4.27 -10.72
N HIS A 151 8.08 3.23 -10.19
CA HIS A 151 8.51 2.07 -10.95
C HIS A 151 7.29 1.32 -11.52
N TYR A 152 6.24 1.09 -10.74
CA TYR A 152 4.99 0.52 -11.24
C TYR A 152 4.36 1.39 -12.34
N ARG A 153 4.36 2.72 -12.17
CA ARG A 153 3.89 3.66 -13.20
C ARG A 153 4.67 3.54 -14.51
N ARG A 154 5.99 3.33 -14.47
CA ARG A 154 6.83 3.17 -15.66
C ARG A 154 6.54 1.88 -16.43
N GLN A 155 6.02 0.86 -15.76
CA GLN A 155 5.66 -0.42 -16.38
C GLN A 155 4.28 -0.39 -17.06
N LEU A 156 3.45 0.62 -16.76
CA LEU A 156 2.17 0.85 -17.46
C LEU A 156 2.41 1.43 -18.86
N GLY A 157 1.57 1.05 -19.83
CA GLY A 157 1.64 1.59 -21.21
C GLY A 157 1.34 3.10 -21.29
N GLU A 158 1.81 3.76 -22.35
CA GLU A 158 1.82 5.24 -22.50
C GLU A 158 0.46 5.91 -22.26
N GLY A 159 -0.65 5.28 -22.69
CA GLY A 159 -2.00 5.77 -22.45
C GLY A 159 -2.42 5.73 -20.96
N ALA A 160 -1.99 4.71 -20.22
CA ALA A 160 -2.27 4.57 -18.80
C ALA A 160 -1.34 5.45 -17.92
N GLN A 161 -0.15 5.82 -18.41
CA GLN A 161 0.81 6.67 -17.68
C GLN A 161 0.32 8.11 -17.46
N ARG A 162 -0.45 8.67 -18.41
CA ARG A 162 -1.04 10.02 -18.28
C ARG A 162 -2.14 10.06 -17.23
N ILE A 163 -2.94 8.99 -17.17
CA ILE A 163 -4.03 8.81 -16.20
C ILE A 163 -3.47 8.52 -14.79
N SER A 164 -2.27 7.97 -14.71
CA SER A 164 -1.64 7.47 -13.49
C SER A 164 -0.71 8.47 -12.78
N SER A 165 -0.82 9.77 -13.05
CA SER A 165 0.03 10.79 -12.43
C SER A 165 -0.11 10.87 -10.90
N THR A 166 -1.28 10.49 -10.38
CA THR A 166 -1.61 10.52 -8.94
C THR A 166 -1.27 9.22 -8.20
N LEU A 167 -0.72 8.20 -8.87
CA LEU A 167 -0.33 6.93 -8.25
C LEU A 167 0.60 7.08 -7.03
N PRO A 168 1.72 7.83 -7.07
CA PRO A 168 2.61 7.91 -5.92
C PRO A 168 1.94 8.59 -4.73
N ILE A 169 1.16 9.64 -4.97
CA ILE A 169 0.42 10.35 -3.92
C ILE A 169 -0.64 9.43 -3.30
N SER A 170 -1.43 8.73 -4.13
CA SER A 170 -2.45 7.79 -3.64
C SER A 170 -1.85 6.69 -2.77
N ARG A 171 -0.65 6.19 -3.14
CA ARG A 171 0.05 5.16 -2.37
C ARG A 171 0.54 5.68 -1.03
N VAL A 172 1.12 6.88 -1.00
CA VAL A 172 1.57 7.51 0.25
C VAL A 172 0.38 7.81 1.16
N VAL A 173 -0.67 8.43 0.65
CA VAL A 173 -1.89 8.73 1.43
C VAL A 173 -2.54 7.45 1.96
N SER A 174 -2.62 6.40 1.13
CA SER A 174 -3.15 5.10 1.57
C SER A 174 -2.26 4.43 2.61
N ALA A 175 -0.94 4.57 2.50
CA ALA A 175 0.01 4.04 3.49
C ALA A 175 -0.13 4.78 4.81
N CYS A 176 -0.19 6.11 4.80
CA CYS A 176 -0.43 6.93 5.99
C CYS A 176 -1.76 6.58 6.65
N TYR A 177 -2.84 6.43 5.88
CA TYR A 177 -4.14 6.09 6.44
C TYR A 177 -4.16 4.70 7.07
N GLY A 178 -3.75 3.67 6.32
CA GLY A 178 -3.72 2.29 6.82
C GLY A 178 -2.74 2.13 7.99
N GLY A 179 -1.52 2.66 7.85
CA GLY A 179 -0.51 2.65 8.90
C GLY A 179 -0.93 3.47 10.13
N GLY A 180 -1.65 4.57 9.95
CA GLY A 180 -2.18 5.42 11.02
C GLY A 180 -3.26 4.73 11.85
N LEU A 181 -4.14 3.94 11.22
CA LEU A 181 -5.10 3.09 11.93
C LEU A 181 -4.42 2.01 12.77
N TRP A 182 -3.36 1.38 12.24
CA TRP A 182 -2.57 0.42 13.01
C TRP A 182 -1.78 1.10 14.14
N LEU A 183 -1.25 2.31 13.91
CA LEU A 183 -0.56 3.07 14.94
C LEU A 183 -1.51 3.47 16.06
N TRP A 184 -2.73 3.89 15.71
CA TRP A 184 -3.79 4.19 16.68
C TRP A 184 -4.12 2.98 17.54
N LEU A 185 -4.23 1.79 16.94
CA LEU A 185 -4.41 0.55 17.68
C LEU A 185 -3.24 0.26 18.64
N CYS A 186 -1.99 0.51 18.21
CA CYS A 186 -0.81 0.35 19.06
C CYS A 186 -0.87 1.28 20.28
N LEU A 187 -1.24 2.55 20.08
CA LEU A 187 -1.37 3.52 21.17
C LEU A 187 -2.46 3.11 22.16
N ARG A 188 -3.63 2.64 21.67
CA ARG A 188 -4.72 2.16 22.54
C ARG A 188 -4.36 0.89 23.32
N LEU A 189 -3.49 0.03 22.77
CA LEU A 189 -2.94 -1.13 23.49
C LEU A 189 -2.04 -0.70 24.66
N GLU A 190 -1.25 0.35 24.46
CA GLU A 190 -0.29 0.86 25.44
C GLU A 190 -0.97 1.63 26.57
N ASP A 191 -2.04 2.36 26.25
CA ASP A 191 -2.84 3.11 27.22
C ASP A 191 -3.75 2.23 28.11
N GLY A 192 -3.68 0.91 27.98
CA GLY A 192 -4.48 -0.02 28.79
C GLY A 192 -5.99 0.11 28.61
N GLY A 193 -6.44 0.87 27.60
CA GLY A 193 -7.84 1.18 27.35
C GLY A 193 -8.39 2.42 28.08
N ASP A 194 -7.59 3.12 28.89
CA ASP A 194 -8.07 4.29 29.63
C ASP A 194 -8.16 5.56 28.73
N PRO A 195 -9.32 6.24 28.67
CA PRO A 195 -9.57 7.37 27.75
C PRO A 195 -8.98 8.73 28.20
N GLY A 196 -7.84 8.74 28.89
CA GLY A 196 -7.35 9.89 29.66
C GLY A 196 -6.75 11.08 28.90
N HIS A 197 -6.47 11.00 27.60
CA HIS A 197 -5.74 12.06 26.86
C HIS A 197 -6.50 12.56 25.62
N THR A 198 -7.53 13.36 25.85
CA THR A 198 -8.52 13.82 24.86
C THR A 198 -8.00 14.82 23.82
N ALA A 199 -7.05 15.70 24.15
CA ALA A 199 -6.61 16.76 23.22
C ALA A 199 -5.73 16.26 22.06
N SER A 200 -4.88 15.26 22.31
CA SER A 200 -4.04 14.65 21.26
C SER A 200 -4.84 13.67 20.38
N SER A 201 -5.83 12.98 20.98
CA SER A 201 -6.76 12.08 20.29
C SER A 201 -7.53 12.78 19.17
N HIS A 202 -8.12 13.94 19.47
CA HIS A 202 -8.97 14.64 18.52
C HIS A 202 -8.22 15.09 17.25
N ALA A 203 -7.00 15.60 17.41
CA ALA A 203 -6.15 15.98 16.28
C ALA A 203 -5.79 14.77 15.38
N TRP A 204 -5.53 13.62 16.01
CA TRP A 204 -5.24 12.37 15.29
C TRP A 204 -6.47 11.86 14.51
N VAL A 205 -7.63 11.85 15.15
CA VAL A 205 -8.91 11.45 14.54
C VAL A 205 -9.22 12.35 13.34
N MET A 206 -9.11 13.68 13.49
CA MET A 206 -9.30 14.64 12.40
C MET A 206 -8.33 14.41 11.24
N LEU A 207 -7.05 14.13 11.54
CA LEU A 207 -6.05 13.80 10.52
C LEU A 207 -6.43 12.52 9.75
N MET A 208 -6.87 11.48 10.45
CA MET A 208 -7.29 10.23 9.82
C MET A 208 -8.54 10.41 8.95
N LEU A 209 -9.52 11.21 9.40
CA LEU A 209 -10.71 11.54 8.61
C LEU A 209 -10.35 12.35 7.35
N MET A 210 -9.42 13.31 7.47
CA MET A 210 -8.91 14.08 6.33
C MET A 210 -8.21 13.17 5.31
N LEU A 211 -7.37 12.23 5.78
CA LEU A 211 -6.70 11.25 4.92
C LEU A 211 -7.72 10.31 4.24
N ALA A 212 -8.74 9.86 4.96
CA ALA A 212 -9.83 9.05 4.42
C ALA A 212 -10.57 9.79 3.28
N LEU A 213 -10.91 11.06 3.50
CA LEU A 213 -11.58 11.89 2.51
C LEU A 213 -10.70 12.11 1.26
N LEU A 214 -9.42 12.44 1.48
CA LEU A 214 -8.47 12.65 0.39
C LEU A 214 -8.29 11.37 -0.44
N LEU A 215 -8.21 10.22 0.22
CA LEU A 215 -8.09 8.92 -0.45
C LEU A 215 -9.35 8.58 -1.26
N GLY A 216 -10.54 8.82 -0.70
CA GLY A 216 -11.81 8.69 -1.40
C GLY A 216 -11.89 9.58 -2.65
N LEU A 217 -11.44 10.84 -2.54
CA LEU A 217 -11.40 11.77 -3.68
C LEU A 217 -10.43 11.27 -4.78
N ILE A 218 -9.23 10.86 -4.39
CA ILE A 218 -8.22 10.34 -5.32
C ILE A 218 -8.75 9.08 -6.02
N GLU A 219 -9.44 8.20 -5.31
CA GLU A 219 -10.06 7.00 -5.89
C GLU A 219 -11.17 7.35 -6.86
N VAL A 220 -12.07 8.27 -6.50
CA VAL A 220 -13.13 8.73 -7.43
C VAL A 220 -12.51 9.26 -8.72
N LEU A 221 -11.50 10.13 -8.63
CA LEU A 221 -10.79 10.66 -9.80
C LEU A 221 -10.10 9.56 -10.61
N ARG A 222 -9.42 8.61 -9.94
CA ARG A 222 -8.76 7.46 -10.57
C ARG A 222 -9.73 6.57 -11.33
N TRP A 223 -10.95 6.43 -10.84
CA TRP A 223 -11.95 5.59 -11.48
C TRP A 223 -12.76 6.34 -12.53
N GLN A 224 -12.91 7.66 -12.42
CA GLN A 224 -13.46 8.50 -13.49
C GLN A 224 -12.55 8.51 -14.71
N SER A 225 -11.23 8.56 -14.52
CA SER A 225 -10.27 8.54 -15.62
C SER A 225 -10.19 7.20 -16.36
N LEU A 226 -10.68 6.11 -15.77
CA LEU A 226 -10.86 4.81 -16.44
C LEU A 226 -12.15 4.75 -17.30
N GLN A 227 -13.09 5.69 -17.13
CA GLN A 227 -14.39 5.65 -17.82
C GLN A 227 -14.37 5.88 -19.33
N PRO A 228 -13.46 6.67 -19.94
CA PRO A 228 -13.47 6.91 -21.38
C PRO A 228 -13.24 5.64 -22.23
N GLN A 229 -12.58 4.61 -21.68
CA GLN A 229 -12.25 3.37 -22.39
C GLN A 229 -13.25 2.22 -22.14
N ALA A 230 -14.16 2.37 -21.17
CA ALA A 230 -15.03 1.30 -20.68
C ALA A 230 -16.48 1.35 -21.22
N PHE A 231 -16.80 2.31 -22.11
CA PHE A 231 -18.15 2.45 -22.71
C PHE A 231 -18.53 1.32 -23.69
N ALA A 232 -17.62 0.38 -23.98
CA ALA A 232 -17.86 -0.67 -24.98
C ALA A 232 -18.35 -2.04 -24.44
N ARG A 233 -18.57 -2.23 -23.11
CA ARG A 233 -18.96 -3.57 -22.60
C ARG A 233 -20.02 -3.60 -21.48
N PRO A 234 -20.92 -4.62 -21.48
CA PRO A 234 -21.95 -4.85 -20.47
C PRO A 234 -21.44 -5.41 -19.11
N ALA A 235 -20.14 -5.69 -18.95
CA ALA A 235 -19.54 -6.20 -17.70
C ALA A 235 -19.50 -5.17 -16.53
N ARG A 236 -20.28 -4.09 -16.63
CA ARG A 236 -20.29 -2.91 -15.75
C ARG A 236 -21.15 -3.12 -14.49
N GLN A 237 -22.02 -4.13 -14.47
CA GLN A 237 -22.97 -4.37 -13.37
C GLN A 237 -22.33 -5.09 -12.16
N ASP A 238 -21.44 -6.06 -12.36
CA ASP A 238 -20.84 -6.82 -11.24
C ASP A 238 -19.75 -6.06 -10.46
N ILE A 239 -19.11 -5.06 -11.07
CA ILE A 239 -18.00 -4.34 -10.45
C ILE A 239 -18.51 -3.26 -9.46
N ARG A 240 -19.73 -2.77 -9.64
CA ARG A 240 -20.35 -1.74 -8.78
C ARG A 240 -20.56 -2.21 -7.33
N PRO A 241 -21.23 -3.35 -7.04
CA PRO A 241 -21.47 -3.76 -5.65
C PRO A 241 -20.16 -4.09 -4.93
N ALA A 242 -19.20 -4.74 -5.60
CA ALA A 242 -17.90 -5.05 -5.01
C ALA A 242 -17.11 -3.79 -4.60
N ARG A 243 -17.23 -2.69 -5.35
CA ARG A 243 -16.63 -1.40 -4.99
C ARG A 243 -17.34 -0.72 -3.82
N PHE A 244 -18.67 -0.80 -3.75
CA PHE A 244 -19.41 -0.30 -2.59
C PHE A 244 -18.99 -1.02 -1.31
N VAL A 245 -18.89 -2.35 -1.37
CA VAL A 245 -18.41 -3.16 -0.25
C VAL A 245 -16.98 -2.78 0.13
N ALA A 246 -16.06 -2.64 -0.84
CA ALA A 246 -14.70 -2.20 -0.57
C ALA A 246 -14.67 -0.82 0.10
N SER A 247 -15.42 0.17 -0.41
CA SER A 247 -15.49 1.51 0.20
C SER A 247 -16.10 1.50 1.61
N LEU A 248 -17.04 0.61 1.89
CA LEU A 248 -17.62 0.45 3.22
C LEU A 248 -16.56 -0.01 4.22
N PHE A 249 -15.76 -1.01 3.85
CA PHE A 249 -14.69 -1.56 4.69
C PHE A 249 -13.48 -0.61 4.82
N VAL A 250 -13.17 0.18 3.79
CA VAL A 250 -12.03 1.13 3.82
C VAL A 250 -12.39 2.42 4.55
N TYR A 251 -13.61 2.96 4.37
CA TYR A 251 -13.95 4.31 4.83
C TYR A 251 -15.03 4.33 5.90
N ALA A 252 -16.20 3.75 5.62
CA ALA A 252 -17.35 3.92 6.50
C ALA A 252 -17.08 3.29 7.88
N LEU A 253 -16.65 2.02 7.91
CA LEU A 253 -16.42 1.32 9.16
C LEU A 253 -15.28 1.98 9.98
N PRO A 254 -14.10 2.26 9.42
CA PRO A 254 -13.02 2.87 10.21
C PRO A 254 -13.33 4.30 10.64
N CYS A 255 -13.97 5.13 9.80
CA CYS A 255 -14.35 6.48 10.18
C CYS A 255 -15.43 6.49 11.27
N SER A 256 -16.41 5.59 11.20
CA SER A 256 -17.41 5.45 12.27
C SER A 256 -16.75 5.02 13.58
N VAL A 257 -15.84 4.05 13.56
CA VAL A 257 -15.11 3.62 14.75
C VAL A 257 -14.26 4.74 15.33
N LEU A 258 -13.53 5.50 14.50
CA LEU A 258 -12.71 6.62 14.96
C LEU A 258 -13.56 7.71 15.63
N LEU A 259 -14.67 8.10 15.02
CA LEU A 259 -15.60 9.09 15.60
C LEU A 259 -16.20 8.61 16.90
N LEU A 260 -16.60 7.33 16.94
CA LEU A 260 -17.19 6.77 18.13
C LEU A 260 -16.15 6.61 19.26
N ASP A 261 -14.92 6.23 18.95
CA ASP A 261 -13.79 6.18 19.90
C ASP A 261 -13.48 7.57 20.46
N ASP A 262 -13.50 8.62 19.62
CA ASP A 262 -13.31 10.01 20.05
C ASP A 262 -14.44 10.52 20.97
N LEU A 263 -15.70 10.14 20.66
CA LEU A 263 -16.87 10.61 21.41
C LEU A 263 -17.13 9.84 22.70
N SER A 264 -16.82 8.55 22.74
CA SER A 264 -17.28 7.65 23.81
C SER A 264 -16.20 6.73 24.38
N GLY A 265 -14.96 6.80 23.88
CA GLY A 265 -13.84 6.00 24.38
C GLY A 265 -14.11 4.51 24.23
N ILE A 266 -14.41 4.06 23.01
CA ILE A 266 -14.80 2.66 22.79
C ILE A 266 -13.61 1.72 23.05
N GLY A 267 -13.89 0.54 23.57
CA GLY A 267 -12.86 -0.47 23.83
C GLY A 267 -11.98 -0.83 22.62
N LEU A 268 -10.92 -1.56 22.90
CA LEU A 268 -9.87 -1.94 21.94
C LEU A 268 -10.39 -2.74 20.71
N LEU A 269 -11.39 -3.59 20.90
CA LEU A 269 -11.90 -4.50 19.87
C LEU A 269 -12.40 -3.78 18.60
N PRO A 270 -13.27 -2.76 18.68
CA PRO A 270 -13.70 -2.02 17.49
C PRO A 270 -12.55 -1.27 16.80
N VAL A 271 -11.58 -0.75 17.54
CA VAL A 271 -10.37 -0.14 16.94
C VAL A 271 -9.58 -1.16 16.14
N ALA A 272 -9.41 -2.38 16.67
CA ALA A 272 -8.78 -3.47 15.93
C ALA A 272 -9.60 -3.87 14.70
N ALA A 273 -10.92 -3.94 14.83
CA ALA A 273 -11.82 -4.24 13.72
C ALA A 273 -11.72 -3.19 12.61
N ALA A 274 -11.57 -1.91 12.93
CA ALA A 274 -11.36 -0.84 11.94
C ALA A 274 -10.05 -1.00 11.15
N ALA A 275 -8.94 -1.30 11.84
CA ALA A 275 -7.66 -1.54 11.17
C ALA A 275 -7.71 -2.77 10.24
N VAL A 276 -8.27 -3.89 10.73
CA VAL A 276 -8.46 -5.11 9.93
C VAL A 276 -9.40 -4.86 8.75
N SER A 277 -10.54 -4.19 8.99
CA SER A 277 -11.50 -3.80 7.97
C SER A 277 -10.85 -3.00 6.84
N CYS A 278 -10.03 -2.00 7.18
CA CYS A 278 -9.31 -1.20 6.20
C CYS A 278 -8.36 -2.06 5.35
N THR A 279 -7.60 -2.97 5.96
CA THR A 279 -6.71 -3.87 5.21
C THR A 279 -7.48 -4.77 4.25
N VAL A 280 -8.58 -5.38 4.72
CA VAL A 280 -9.44 -6.23 3.89
C VAL A 280 -10.02 -5.44 2.73
N GLY A 281 -10.60 -4.27 3.00
CA GLY A 281 -11.16 -3.39 1.97
C GLY A 281 -10.13 -3.00 0.90
N LYS A 282 -8.90 -2.65 1.31
CA LYS A 282 -7.80 -2.32 0.38
C LYS A 282 -7.37 -3.50 -0.47
N THR A 283 -7.37 -4.72 0.07
CA THR A 283 -7.06 -5.91 -0.73
C THR A 283 -8.11 -6.19 -1.79
N ILE A 284 -9.39 -6.00 -1.47
CA ILE A 284 -10.49 -6.17 -2.42
C ILE A 284 -10.37 -5.12 -3.52
N GLU A 285 -10.18 -3.85 -3.15
CA GLU A 285 -10.06 -2.75 -4.11
C GLU A 285 -8.87 -2.94 -5.06
N GLN A 286 -7.70 -3.32 -4.53
CA GLN A 286 -6.52 -3.54 -5.35
C GLN A 286 -6.71 -4.70 -6.33
N ARG A 287 -7.38 -5.79 -5.92
CA ARG A 287 -7.70 -6.87 -6.86
C ARG A 287 -8.63 -6.43 -7.96
N LEU A 288 -9.71 -5.71 -7.62
CA LEU A 288 -10.65 -5.19 -8.60
C LEU A 288 -9.92 -4.31 -9.63
N TYR A 289 -9.00 -3.47 -9.16
CA TYR A 289 -8.17 -2.62 -10.00
C TYR A 289 -7.23 -3.42 -10.92
N GLU A 290 -6.53 -4.43 -10.38
CA GLU A 290 -5.65 -5.31 -11.17
C GLU A 290 -6.43 -6.13 -12.21
N THR A 291 -7.62 -6.65 -11.88
CA THR A 291 -8.49 -7.32 -12.87
C THR A 291 -9.04 -6.37 -13.93
N ALA A 292 -9.28 -5.10 -13.60
CA ALA A 292 -9.72 -4.11 -14.58
C ALA A 292 -8.60 -3.73 -15.55
N LEU A 293 -7.36 -3.65 -15.08
CA LEU A 293 -6.16 -3.41 -15.89
C LEU A 293 -5.74 -4.62 -16.73
N GLY A 294 -5.87 -5.83 -16.17
CA GLY A 294 -5.46 -7.08 -16.80
C GLY A 294 -6.42 -7.60 -17.88
N ARG A 295 -7.57 -6.95 -18.12
CA ARG A 295 -8.38 -7.22 -19.31
C ARG A 295 -7.68 -6.58 -20.51
N PRO A 296 -7.11 -7.34 -21.45
CA PRO A 296 -6.67 -6.76 -22.69
C PRO A 296 -7.85 -6.03 -23.34
N ALA A 297 -7.58 -4.81 -23.81
CA ALA A 297 -8.41 -4.16 -24.80
C ALA A 297 -8.42 -5.08 -26.02
N GLY A 298 -9.37 -6.01 -26.07
CA GLY A 298 -9.57 -6.86 -27.22
C GLY A 298 -9.86 -5.96 -28.40
N CYS A 299 -8.96 -5.97 -29.38
CA CYS A 299 -9.23 -5.47 -30.73
C CYS A 299 -10.56 -6.09 -31.18
N GLY A 300 -11.54 -5.22 -31.38
CA GLY A 300 -12.63 -5.49 -32.31
C GLY A 300 -12.17 -5.16 -33.72
#